data_AF-A0A7S2RMC3-F1
#
_entry.id   AF-A0A7S2RMC3-F1
#
_cell.length_a   1.000
_cell.length_b   1.000
_cell.length_c   1.000
_cell.angle_alpha   90.00
_cell.angle_beta   90.00
_cell.angle_gamma   90.00
#
_symmetry.space_group_name_H-M   'P 1'
#
loop_
_entity.id
_entity.type
_entity.pdbx_description
1 polymer ?
#
loop_
_entity_poly.entity_id
_entity_poly.type
_entity_poly.pdbx_seq_one_letter_code
_entity_poly.pdbx_strand_id
1 'polypeptide(L)'
;VSLIASTPSIRTMLPLSPSGIESEGDELFQLTTKDGQFAVERDSTDAKAPAVFPTDMIFEQDPLQILNAILPLYINGQILRMLQESVASELAARMQAMQAASDNAKNLKTDLSREYNRARQASVTQEILEIVAGANAAADA
;
A
#
# COMPACT_ATOMS: atom_id res chain seq x y z
N VAL A 1 2.01 -3.69 -10.70
CA VAL A 1 1.81 -3.55 -9.23
C VAL A 1 0.37 -3.89 -8.81
N SER A 2 0.17 -4.66 -7.73
CA SER A 2 -1.15 -4.94 -7.12
C SER A 2 -1.17 -4.41 -5.67
N LEU A 3 -2.34 -4.06 -5.12
CA LEU A 3 -2.50 -3.70 -3.69
C LEU A 3 -1.96 -4.77 -2.73
N ILE A 4 -1.96 -6.03 -3.18
CA ILE A 4 -1.57 -7.19 -2.38
C ILE A 4 -0.05 -7.42 -2.45
N ALA A 5 0.57 -7.12 -3.59
CA ALA A 5 2.00 -7.29 -3.79
C ALA A 5 2.52 -6.34 -4.88
N SER A 6 3.51 -5.52 -4.51
CA SER A 6 4.31 -4.73 -5.45
C SER A 6 5.64 -5.42 -5.64
N THR A 7 5.88 -5.96 -6.83
CA THR A 7 7.18 -6.53 -7.21
C THR A 7 8.13 -5.39 -7.61
N PRO A 8 9.31 -5.24 -6.97
CA PRO A 8 10.25 -4.20 -7.36
C PRO A 8 10.77 -4.46 -8.76
N SER A 9 10.79 -3.43 -9.60
CA SER A 9 11.36 -3.47 -10.96
C SER A 9 12.61 -2.59 -11.01
N ILE A 10 13.62 -3.04 -11.76
CA ILE A 10 14.86 -2.28 -11.97
C ILE A 10 14.76 -1.58 -13.32
N ARG A 11 14.97 -0.25 -13.33
CA ARG A 11 15.00 0.55 -14.54
C ARG A 11 16.37 1.21 -14.70
N THR A 12 16.96 1.05 -15.89
CA THR A 12 18.21 1.74 -16.24
C THR A 12 17.88 3.17 -16.65
N MET A 13 18.34 4.14 -15.85
CA MET A 13 18.04 5.56 -16.07
C MET A 13 19.10 6.27 -16.93
N LEU A 14 20.35 5.87 -16.79
CA LEU A 14 21.48 6.39 -17.55
C LEU A 14 22.35 5.22 -18.04
N PRO A 15 23.01 5.35 -19.20
CA PRO A 15 22.92 6.44 -20.17
C PRO A 15 21.60 6.44 -20.96
N LEU A 16 21.12 7.62 -21.35
CA LEU A 16 19.90 7.75 -22.16
C LEU A 16 20.18 7.24 -23.58
N SER A 17 19.39 6.27 -24.05
CA SER A 17 19.48 5.82 -25.43
C SER A 17 18.60 6.70 -26.34
N PRO A 18 19.05 7.06 -27.55
CA PRO A 18 18.27 7.89 -28.48
C PRO A 18 16.93 7.30 -28.91
N SER A 19 16.80 5.97 -28.83
CA SER A 19 15.64 5.19 -29.27
C SER A 19 14.81 4.60 -28.13
N GLY A 20 15.21 4.79 -26.86
CA GLY A 20 14.56 4.20 -25.67
C GLY A 20 13.93 5.23 -24.73
N ILE A 21 13.65 6.44 -25.22
CA ILE A 21 12.84 7.45 -24.51
C ILE A 21 11.34 7.11 -24.62
N GLU A 22 10.98 6.21 -25.54
CA GLU A 22 9.61 5.75 -25.74
C GLU A 22 9.08 5.02 -24.50
N SER A 23 7.88 5.41 -24.10
CA SER A 23 7.16 4.96 -22.91
C SER A 23 6.69 3.50 -23.01
N GLU A 24 7.60 2.53 -23.15
CA GLU A 24 7.27 1.15 -22.81
C GLU A 24 6.95 1.08 -21.31
N GLY A 25 5.66 1.07 -20.98
CA GLY A 25 5.14 0.78 -19.65
C GLY A 25 4.81 1.97 -18.74
N ASP A 26 4.40 3.14 -19.27
CA ASP A 26 3.73 4.15 -18.44
C ASP A 26 2.33 3.61 -18.05
N GLU A 27 2.28 2.90 -16.91
CA GLU A 27 1.04 2.46 -16.28
C GLU A 27 0.64 3.49 -15.22
N LEU A 28 -0.51 4.15 -15.39
CA LEU A 28 -1.06 4.99 -14.34
C LEU A 28 -1.87 4.12 -13.37
N PHE A 29 -1.48 4.14 -12.08
CA PHE A 29 -2.22 3.44 -11.04
C PHE A 29 -3.41 4.30 -10.58
N GLN A 30 -4.62 3.79 -10.72
CA GLN A 30 -5.81 4.39 -10.12
C GLN A 30 -6.36 3.50 -9.02
N LEU A 31 -6.53 4.09 -7.83
CA LEU A 31 -7.25 3.45 -6.73
C LEU A 31 -8.74 3.55 -7.00
N THR A 32 -9.38 2.41 -7.23
CA THR A 32 -10.82 2.29 -7.43
C THR A 32 -11.43 1.44 -6.32
N THR A 33 -12.76 1.34 -6.29
CA THR A 33 -13.46 0.44 -5.38
C THR A 33 -14.23 -0.58 -6.18
N LYS A 34 -13.97 -1.87 -5.94
CA LYS A 34 -14.70 -2.97 -6.57
C LYS A 34 -15.32 -3.84 -5.49
N ASP A 35 -16.61 -4.11 -5.61
CA ASP A 35 -17.36 -4.98 -4.69
C ASP A 35 -17.23 -4.57 -3.20
N GLY A 36 -17.13 -3.27 -2.92
CA GLY A 36 -16.99 -2.72 -1.57
C GLY A 36 -15.59 -2.83 -0.96
N GLN A 37 -14.60 -3.29 -1.73
CA GLN A 37 -13.19 -3.36 -1.34
C GLN A 37 -12.34 -2.40 -2.19
N PHE A 38 -11.22 -1.93 -1.64
CA PHE A 38 -10.25 -1.15 -2.40
C PHE A 38 -9.59 -2.04 -3.46
N ALA A 39 -9.56 -1.55 -4.70
CA ALA A 39 -8.94 -2.19 -5.84
C ALA A 39 -7.96 -1.21 -6.52
N VAL A 40 -6.96 -1.74 -7.23
CA VAL A 40 -6.10 -0.93 -8.11
C VAL A 40 -6.34 -1.40 -9.52
N GLU A 41 -6.78 -0.47 -10.35
CA GLU A 41 -6.84 -0.66 -11.78
C GLU A 41 -5.64 0.04 -12.42
N ARG A 42 -5.10 -0.61 -13.46
CA ARG A 42 -4.01 -0.07 -14.25
C ARG A 42 -4.63 0.46 -15.53
N ASP A 43 -4.47 1.75 -15.74
CA ASP A 43 -4.79 2.35 -17.02
C ASP A 43 -3.47 2.46 -17.79
N SER A 44 -3.30 1.64 -18.83
CA SER A 44 -2.20 1.80 -19.75
C SER A 44 -2.60 2.89 -20.72
N THR A 45 -2.17 4.12 -20.44
CA THR A 45 -2.30 5.18 -21.43
C THR A 45 -1.33 4.88 -22.57
N ASP A 46 -1.85 4.57 -23.76
CA ASP A 46 -1.02 4.38 -24.95
C ASP A 46 -0.06 5.56 -25.11
N ALA A 47 1.18 5.27 -25.50
CA ALA A 47 2.17 6.30 -25.81
C ALA A 47 1.54 7.30 -26.79
N LYS A 48 1.39 8.57 -26.37
CA LYS A 48 0.84 9.61 -27.25
C LYS A 48 1.66 9.61 -28.53
N ALA A 49 0.98 9.44 -29.67
CA ALA A 49 1.62 9.49 -30.98
C ALA A 49 2.48 10.77 -31.08
N PRO A 50 3.70 10.67 -31.64
CA PRO A 50 4.59 11.81 -31.75
C PRO A 50 3.86 12.94 -32.47
N ALA A 51 3.81 14.11 -31.83
CA ALA A 51 3.21 15.28 -32.44
C ALA A 51 4.00 15.61 -33.72
N VAL A 52 3.31 15.68 -34.85
CA VAL A 52 3.92 16.13 -36.10
C VAL A 52 4.19 17.62 -35.96
N PHE A 53 5.47 17.99 -35.88
CA PHE A 53 5.85 19.40 -35.85
C PHE A 53 5.59 20.04 -37.23
N PRO A 54 5.14 21.30 -37.27
CA PRO A 54 4.98 22.03 -38.53
C PRO A 54 6.32 22.12 -39.28
N THR A 55 6.27 22.01 -40.61
CA THR A 55 7.47 22.09 -41.47
C THR A 55 8.19 23.44 -41.34
N ASP A 56 7.44 24.50 -41.00
CA ASP A 56 7.94 25.87 -40.84
C ASP A 56 8.35 26.19 -39.39
N MET A 57 8.63 25.16 -38.58
CA MET A 57 9.08 25.36 -37.20
C MET A 57 10.49 25.97 -37.17
N ILE A 58 10.59 27.20 -36.68
CA ILE A 58 11.87 27.90 -36.48
C ILE A 58 12.35 27.62 -35.06
N PHE A 59 13.56 27.07 -34.94
CA PHE A 59 14.23 26.88 -33.66
C PHE A 59 15.07 28.11 -33.33
N GLU A 60 14.82 28.71 -32.17
CA GLU A 60 15.56 29.90 -31.69
C GLU A 60 17.00 29.56 -31.28
N GLN A 61 17.24 28.32 -30.85
CA GLN A 61 18.53 27.84 -30.34
C GLN A 61 19.01 26.64 -31.16
N ASP A 62 20.31 26.36 -31.08
CA ASP A 62 20.90 25.19 -31.72
C ASP A 62 20.30 23.88 -31.14
N PRO A 63 20.00 22.86 -31.98
CA PRO A 63 19.39 21.61 -31.53
C PRO A 63 20.10 20.93 -30.35
N LEU A 64 21.44 21.03 -30.28
CA LEU A 64 22.21 20.45 -29.17
C LEU A 64 21.95 21.18 -27.85
N GLN A 65 21.79 22.51 -27.89
CA GLN A 65 21.49 23.30 -26.70
C GLN A 65 20.09 23.00 -26.17
N ILE A 66 19.12 22.86 -27.07
CA ILE A 66 17.75 22.48 -26.73
C ILE A 66 17.74 21.09 -26.06
N LEU A 67 18.43 20.11 -26.64
CA LEU A 67 18.48 18.77 -26.07
C LEU A 67 19.18 18.75 -24.70
N ASN A 68 20.30 19.45 -24.55
CA ASN A 68 21.00 19.57 -23.26
C ASN A 68 20.16 20.23 -22.16
N ALA A 69 19.20 21.09 -22.52
CA ALA A 69 18.27 21.69 -21.55
C ALA A 69 17.09 20.76 -21.22
N ILE A 70 16.60 19.97 -22.18
CA ILE A 70 15.45 19.07 -21.99
C ILE A 70 15.83 17.79 -21.24
N LEU A 71 17.00 17.20 -21.50
CA LEU A 71 17.40 15.94 -20.87
C LEU A 71 17.41 15.98 -19.32
N PRO A 72 17.91 17.04 -18.66
CA PRO A 72 17.82 17.17 -17.20
C PRO A 72 16.37 17.25 -16.69
N LEU A 73 15.49 17.97 -17.40
CA LEU A 73 14.06 18.07 -17.04
C LEU A 73 13.38 16.71 -17.13
N TYR A 74 13.69 15.94 -18.18
CA TYR A 74 13.18 14.58 -18.34
C TYR A 74 13.63 13.67 -17.19
N ILE A 75 14.93 13.62 -16.88
CA ILE A 75 15.46 12.79 -15.79
C ILE A 75 14.84 13.18 -14.44
N ASN A 76 14.70 14.47 -14.16
CA ASN A 76 14.08 14.94 -12.92
C ASN A 76 12.62 14.46 -12.80
N GLY A 77 11.84 14.59 -13.89
CA GLY A 77 10.47 14.08 -13.94
C GLY A 77 10.38 12.57 -13.72
N GLN A 78 11.29 11.80 -14.33
CA GLN A 78 11.33 10.35 -14.17
C GLN A 78 11.69 9.93 -12.73
N ILE A 79 12.69 10.57 -12.11
CA ILE A 79 13.06 10.31 -10.70
C ILE A 79 11.89 10.63 -9.78
N LEU A 80 11.24 11.79 -9.96
CA LEU A 80 10.09 12.18 -9.16
C LEU A 80 8.96 11.14 -9.25
N ARG A 81 8.66 10.67 -10.46
CA ARG A 81 7.63 9.64 -10.67
C ARG A 81 7.98 8.33 -9.96
N MET A 82 9.23 7.85 -10.10
CA MET A 82 9.68 6.63 -9.41
C MET A 82 9.56 6.74 -7.88
N LEU A 83 9.90 7.90 -7.31
CA LEU A 83 9.73 8.14 -5.87
C LEU A 83 8.25 8.12 -5.47
N GLN A 84 7.38 8.74 -6.25
CA GLN A 84 5.93 8.73 -5.98
C GLN A 84 5.33 7.32 -6.03
N GLU A 85 5.69 6.53 -7.04
CA GLU A 85 5.26 5.13 -7.16
C GLU A 85 5.78 4.25 -6.01
N SER A 86 7.01 4.50 -5.56
CA SER A 86 7.60 3.80 -4.41
C SER A 86 6.86 4.13 -3.11
N VAL A 87 6.57 5.41 -2.85
CA VAL A 87 5.82 5.85 -1.66
C VAL A 87 4.39 5.31 -1.69
N ALA A 88 3.74 5.33 -2.86
CA ALA A 88 2.40 4.74 -3.02
C ALA A 88 2.42 3.23 -2.72
N SER A 89 3.42 2.49 -3.22
CA SER A 89 3.59 1.06 -2.95
C SER A 89 3.83 0.76 -1.46
N GLU A 90 4.62 1.59 -0.78
CA GLU A 90 4.89 1.48 0.66
C GLU A 90 3.60 1.70 1.48
N LEU A 91 2.85 2.77 1.18
CA LEU A 91 1.60 3.08 1.87
C LEU A 91 0.57 1.97 1.67
N ALA A 92 0.43 1.44 0.45
CA ALA A 92 -0.45 0.31 0.17
C ALA A 92 -0.06 -0.94 0.99
N ALA A 93 1.23 -1.29 1.01
CA ALA A 93 1.73 -2.42 1.81
C ALA A 93 1.48 -2.22 3.31
N ARG A 94 1.69 -0.99 3.82
CA ARG A 94 1.40 -0.63 5.22
C ARG A 94 -0.09 -0.77 5.52
N MET A 95 -0.97 -0.29 4.65
CA MET A 95 -2.42 -0.42 4.83
C MET A 95 -2.84 -1.89 4.92
N GLN A 96 -2.33 -2.76 4.04
CA GLN A 96 -2.62 -4.19 4.07
C GLN A 96 -2.11 -4.85 5.37
N ALA A 97 -0.89 -4.52 5.80
CA ALA A 97 -0.32 -5.04 7.05
C ALA A 97 -1.14 -4.60 8.27
N MET A 98 -1.62 -3.35 8.30
CA MET A 98 -2.45 -2.82 9.37
C MET A 98 -3.86 -3.44 9.38
N GLN A 99 -4.43 -3.71 8.21
CA GLN A 99 -5.70 -4.43 8.09
C GLN A 99 -5.57 -5.84 8.67
N ALA A 100 -4.55 -6.60 8.27
CA ALA A 100 -4.27 -7.93 8.80
C ALA A 100 -4.01 -7.90 10.32
N ALA A 101 -3.27 -6.92 10.82
CA ALA A 101 -3.03 -6.74 12.25
C ALA A 101 -4.34 -6.45 13.02
N SER A 102 -5.23 -5.63 12.46
CA SER A 102 -6.53 -5.29 13.06
C SER A 102 -7.46 -6.51 13.13
N ASP A 103 -7.49 -7.31 12.06
CA ASP A 103 -8.29 -8.54 12.02
C ASP A 103 -7.75 -9.58 13.02
N ASN A 104 -6.42 -9.73 13.12
CA ASN A 104 -5.78 -10.57 14.12
C ASN A 104 -6.07 -10.11 15.56
N ALA A 105 -6.01 -8.80 15.82
CA ALA A 105 -6.33 -8.22 17.12
C ALA A 105 -7.81 -8.45 17.49
N LYS A 106 -8.72 -8.40 16.52
CA LYS A 106 -10.15 -8.69 16.73
C LYS A 106 -10.37 -10.15 17.13
N ASN A 107 -9.68 -11.08 16.46
CA ASN A 107 -9.73 -12.50 16.81
C ASN A 107 -9.20 -12.74 18.23
N LEU A 108 -8.03 -12.17 18.55
CA LEU A 108 -7.43 -12.27 19.88
C LEU A 108 -8.34 -11.69 20.98
N LYS A 109 -8.98 -10.54 20.72
CA LYS A 109 -9.95 -9.94 21.65
C LYS A 109 -11.10 -10.90 21.93
N THR A 110 -11.65 -11.54 20.90
CA THR A 110 -12.76 -12.49 21.06
C THR A 110 -12.34 -13.68 21.92
N ASP A 111 -11.14 -14.21 21.72
CA ASP A 111 -10.64 -15.35 22.49
C ASP A 111 -10.34 -15.00 23.94
N LEU A 112 -9.65 -13.88 24.19
CA LEU A 112 -9.41 -13.38 25.54
C LEU A 112 -10.72 -13.05 26.27
N SER A 113 -11.74 -12.57 25.57
CA SER A 113 -13.06 -12.31 26.17
C SER A 113 -13.74 -13.62 26.61
N ARG A 114 -13.58 -14.70 25.85
CA ARG A 114 -14.11 -16.02 26.22
C ARG A 114 -13.37 -16.57 27.43
N GLU A 115 -12.04 -16.46 27.45
CA GLU A 115 -11.20 -16.89 28.56
C GLU A 115 -11.51 -16.09 29.84
N TYR A 116 -11.61 -14.77 29.74
CA TYR A 116 -12.01 -13.90 30.84
C TYR A 116 -13.36 -14.30 31.43
N ASN A 117 -14.36 -14.56 30.58
CA ASN A 117 -15.68 -14.98 31.07
C ASN A 117 -15.65 -16.34 31.78
N ARG A 118 -14.85 -17.30 31.29
CA ARG A 118 -14.66 -18.60 31.97
C ARG A 118 -13.97 -18.41 33.32
N ALA A 119 -12.86 -17.66 33.37
CA ALA A 119 -12.15 -17.37 34.61
C ALA A 119 -13.04 -16.63 35.61
N ARG A 120 -13.83 -15.66 35.15
CA ARG A 120 -14.81 -14.95 35.98
C ARG A 120 -15.85 -15.90 36.57
N GLN A 121 -16.41 -16.80 35.76
CA GLN A 121 -17.39 -17.78 36.25
C GLN A 121 -16.75 -18.73 37.27
N ALA A 122 -15.53 -19.22 37.02
CA ALA A 122 -14.80 -20.06 37.95
C ALA A 122 -14.53 -19.37 39.29
N SER A 123 -14.13 -18.09 39.26
CA SER A 123 -13.95 -17.27 40.48
C SER A 123 -15.24 -17.13 41.27
N VAL A 124 -16.36 -16.79 40.61
CA VAL A 124 -17.67 -16.67 41.28
C VAL A 124 -18.10 -18.01 41.88
N THR A 125 -17.91 -19.12 41.18
CA THR A 125 -18.23 -20.44 41.74
C THR A 125 -17.35 -20.78 42.94
N GLN A 126 -16.07 -20.43 42.91
CA GLN A 126 -15.14 -20.64 44.01
C GLN A 126 -15.55 -19.84 45.25
N GLU A 127 -15.87 -18.55 45.07
CA GLU A 127 -16.36 -17.69 46.16
C GLU A 127 -17.65 -18.23 46.77
N ILE A 128 -18.61 -18.69 45.94
CA ILE A 128 -19.86 -19.29 46.45
C ILE A 128 -19.58 -20.57 47.24
N LEU A 129 -18.68 -21.44 46.75
CA LEU A 129 -18.31 -22.67 47.46
C LEU A 129 -17.64 -22.38 48.81
N GLU A 130 -16.78 -21.36 48.87
CA GLU A 130 -16.14 -20.92 50.11
C GLU A 130 -17.17 -20.38 51.13
N ILE A 131 -18.16 -19.60 50.67
CA ILE A 131 -19.25 -19.10 51.53
C ILE A 131 -20.09 -20.27 52.09
N VAL A 132 -20.48 -21.23 51.24
CA VAL A 132 -21.29 -22.39 51.67
C VAL A 132 -20.52 -23.28 52.63
N ALA A 133 -19.24 -23.55 52.35
CA ALA A 133 -18.38 -24.35 53.24
C ALA A 133 -18.19 -23.66 54.60
N GLY A 134 -17.96 -22.34 54.62
CA GLY A 134 -17.84 -21.56 55.85
C GLY A 134 -19.14 -21.53 56.67
N ALA A 135 -20.29 -21.40 56.01
CA ALA A 135 -21.60 -21.41 56.67
C ALA A 135 -21.92 -22.77 57.32
N ASN A 136 -21.63 -23.89 56.63
CA ASN A 136 -21.82 -25.22 57.18
C ASN A 136 -20.90 -25.50 58.39
N ALA A 137 -19.63 -25.09 58.31
CA ALA A 137 -18.69 -25.24 59.42
C ALA A 137 -19.11 -24.48 60.69
N ALA A 138 -19.83 -23.36 60.54
CA ALA A 138 -20.38 -22.60 61.67
C ALA A 138 -21.69 -23.19 62.24
N ALA A 139 -22.38 -24.06 61.50
CA ALA A 139 -23.62 -24.71 61.95
C ALA A 139 -23.37 -26.03 62.69
N ASP A 140 -22.25 -26.70 62.41
CA ASP A 140 -21.84 -27.97 63.06
C ASP A 140 -21.01 -27.77 64.35
N ALA A 141 -20.75 -26.53 64.76
CA ALA A 141 -20.04 -26.14 65.99
C ALA A 141 -21.00 -25.63 67.07
#